data_AF-A0A7K4IMW2-F1
#
_entry.id   AF-A0A7K4IMW2-F1
#
_cell.length_a   1.000
_cell.length_b   1.000
_cell.length_c   1.000
_cell.angle_alpha   90.00
_cell.angle_beta   90.00
_cell.angle_gamma   90.00
#
_symmetry.space_group_name_H-M   'P 1'
#
loop_
_entity.id
_entity.type
_entity.pdbx_description
1 polymer ?
#
loop_
_entity_poly.entity_id
_entity_poly.type
_entity_poly.pdbx_seq_one_letter_code
_entity_poly.pdbx_strand_id
1 'polypeptide(L)' 'MCAESDKAYIGKCVDCGSPLVLYEVDFEKNRRILQCTQCGLFHFYKKDFFGKLKLVKASRVSDLWKKKLK' A
#
# COMPACT_ATOMS: atom_id res chain seq x y z
N MET A 1 23.24 -11.07 -16.12
CA MET A 1 23.32 -10.69 -14.68
C MET A 1 22.86 -9.25 -14.55
N CYS A 2 21.86 -9.01 -13.69
CA CYS A 2 21.36 -7.75 -13.10
C CYS A 2 19.91 -8.05 -12.65
N ALA A 3 19.75 -8.78 -11.55
CA ALA A 3 19.70 -8.29 -10.17
C ALA A 3 18.25 -7.94 -9.76
N GLU A 4 17.68 -8.87 -8.98
CA GLU A 4 16.65 -8.70 -7.96
C GLU A 4 15.48 -7.76 -8.23
N SER A 5 14.34 -8.40 -8.55
CA SER A 5 12.98 -8.04 -8.17
C SER A 5 12.79 -6.56 -7.85
N ASP A 6 12.44 -5.81 -8.90
CA ASP A 6 11.84 -4.49 -8.89
C ASP A 6 10.71 -4.46 -7.85
N LYS A 7 11.07 -4.22 -6.60
CA LYS A 7 10.14 -3.91 -5.54
C LYS A 7 9.58 -2.55 -5.94
N ALA A 8 8.51 -2.55 -6.73
CA ALA A 8 7.93 -1.36 -7.32
C ALA A 8 7.76 -0.29 -6.22
N TYR A 9 8.67 0.67 -6.19
CA TYR A 9 8.66 1.77 -5.23
C TYR A 9 7.70 2.82 -5.75
N ILE A 10 6.41 2.66 -5.45
CA ILE A 10 5.33 3.40 -6.13
C ILE A 10 5.03 4.75 -5.45
N GLY A 11 5.80 5.15 -4.44
CA GLY A 11 5.63 6.46 -3.82
C GLY A 11 6.35 6.65 -2.49
N LYS A 12 5.97 7.72 -1.78
CA LYS A 12 6.47 8.09 -0.46
C LYS A 12 5.36 7.96 0.58
N CYS A 13 5.74 7.55 1.78
CA CYS A 13 4.82 7.47 2.91
C CYS A 13 4.35 8.87 3.29
N VAL A 14 3.03 9.05 3.44
CA VAL A 14 2.43 10.34 3.83
C VAL A 14 2.83 10.80 5.23
N ASP A 15 3.26 9.88 6.07
CA ASP A 15 3.57 10.11 7.49
C ASP A 15 5.05 10.43 7.70
N CYS A 16 5.93 9.60 7.13
CA CYS A 16 7.38 9.65 7.39
C CYS A 16 8.24 9.92 6.15
N GLY A 17 7.63 10.09 4.97
CA GLY A 17 8.33 10.40 3.72
C GLY A 17 9.17 9.25 3.12
N SER A 18 9.35 8.15 3.85
CA SER A 18 10.10 6.97 3.42
C SER A 18 9.46 6.27 2.22
N PRO A 19 10.23 5.50 1.42
CA PRO A 19 9.70 4.82 0.25
C PRO A 19 8.62 3.79 0.60
N LEU A 20 7.57 3.77 -0.20
CA LEU A 20 6.50 2.78 -0.15
C LEU A 20 6.82 1.64 -1.11
N VAL A 21 6.74 0.42 -0.59
CA VAL A 21 6.92 -0.82 -1.36
C VAL A 21 5.57 -1.42 -1.70
N LEU A 22 5.42 -2.00 -2.88
CA LEU A 22 4.21 -2.76 -3.21
C LEU A 22 4.09 -3.99 -2.30
N TYR A 23 3.02 -4.05 -1.52
CA TYR A 23 2.76 -5.18 -0.63
C TYR A 23 1.81 -6.17 -1.30
N GLU A 24 0.64 -5.71 -1.71
CA GLU A 24 -0.40 -6.56 -2.31
C GLU A 24 -1.21 -5.76 -3.34
N VAL A 25 -1.70 -6.44 -4.38
CA VAL A 25 -2.57 -5.85 -5.40
C VAL A 25 -3.81 -6.71 -5.53
N ASP A 26 -4.95 -6.20 -5.06
CA ASP A 26 -6.26 -6.77 -5.35
C ASP A 26 -6.67 -6.33 -6.76
N PHE A 27 -6.45 -7.20 -7.75
CA PHE A 27 -6.95 -6.99 -9.10
C PHE A 27 -8.48 -7.01 -9.15
N GLU A 28 -9.14 -7.89 -8.37
CA GLU A 28 -10.60 -7.98 -8.29
C GLU A 28 -11.25 -6.67 -7.82
N LYS A 29 -10.63 -5.99 -6.85
CA LYS A 29 -11.16 -4.75 -6.28
C LYS A 29 -10.51 -3.49 -6.84
N ASN A 30 -9.59 -3.62 -7.79
CA ASN A 30 -8.74 -2.55 -8.31
C ASN A 30 -8.06 -1.74 -7.18
N ARG A 31 -7.53 -2.45 -6.16
CA ARG A 31 -6.82 -1.85 -5.04
C ARG A 31 -5.36 -2.23 -5.06
N ARG A 32 -4.52 -1.28 -4.69
CA ARG A 32 -3.08 -1.45 -4.50
C ARG A 32 -2.77 -1.11 -3.05
N ILE A 33 -2.15 -2.04 -2.37
CA ILE A 33 -1.70 -1.90 -0.99
C ILE A 33 -0.20 -1.70 -1.06
N LEU A 34 0.25 -0.53 -0.61
CA LEU A 34 1.66 -0.24 -0.45
C LEU A 34 2.01 -0.25 1.04
N GLN A 35 3.18 -0.75 1.39
CA GLN A 35 3.68 -0.75 2.75
C GLN A 35 4.91 0.15 2.87
N CYS A 36 4.95 0.98 3.90
CA CYS A 36 6.14 1.74 4.24
C CYS A 36 7.18 0.83 4.90
N THR A 37 8.38 0.80 4.33
CA THR A 37 9.50 -0.02 4.84
C THR A 37 10.07 0.46 6.17
N GLN A 38 9.80 1.71 6.55
CA GLN A 38 10.27 2.29 7.81
C GLN A 38 9.19 2.26 8.90
N CYS A 39 7.98 2.67 8.55
CA CYS A 39 6.93 3.02 9.51
C CYS A 39 5.90 1.89 9.66
N GLY A 40 5.94 0.88 8.77
CA GLY A 40 5.01 -0.24 8.75
C GLY A 40 3.55 0.15 8.42
N LEU A 41 3.32 1.38 7.98
CA LEU A 41 2.02 1.88 7.54
C LEU A 41 1.67 1.32 6.17
N PHE A 42 0.42 0.87 6.04
CA PHE A 42 -0.14 0.36 4.80
C PHE A 42 -1.03 1.42 4.16
N HIS A 43 -0.68 1.83 2.96
CA HIS A 43 -1.37 2.79 2.14
C HIS A 43 -2.23 2.07 1.11
N PHE A 44 -3.53 2.19 1.28
CA PHE A 44 -4.54 1.63 0.40
C PHE A 44 -4.86 2.63 -0.69
N TYR A 45 -4.38 2.35 -1.89
CA TYR A 45 -4.78 3.06 -3.09
C TYR A 45 -5.88 2.29 -3.77
N LYS A 46 -6.95 2.98 -4.18
CA LYS A 46 -7.98 2.40 -5.03
C LYS A 46 -7.96 3.17 -6.35
N LYS A 47 -8.04 2.44 -7.45
CA LYS A 47 -8.29 3.05 -8.75
C LYS A 47 -9.77 3.32 -8.85
N ASP A 48 -10.15 4.59 -8.90
CA ASP A 48 -11.53 4.97 -9.18
C ASP A 48 -11.86 4.69 -10.65
N PHE A 49 -13.15 4.58 -10.96
CA PHE A 49 -13.66 4.26 -12.31
C PHE A 49 -13.19 5.25 -13.40
N PHE A 50 -12.72 6.43 -12.99
CA PHE A 50 -12.11 7.47 -13.82
C PHE A 50 -10.59 7.31 -14.03
N GLY A 51 -9.99 6.21 -13.58
CA GLY A 51 -8.56 5.93 -13.74
C GLY A 51 -7.62 6.64 -12.76
N LYS A 52 -8.14 7.50 -11.86
CA LYS A 52 -7.35 8.17 -10.81
C LYS A 52 -7.05 7.20 -9.66
N LEU A 53 -5.81 7.18 -9.19
CA LEU A 53 -5.41 6.48 -7.96
C LEU A 53 -5.72 7.39 -6.77
N LYS A 54 -6.68 7.02 -5.95
CA LYS A 54 -7.03 7.75 -4.73
C LYS A 54 -6.52 6.97 -3.52
N LEU A 55 -5.78 7.64 -2.65
CA LEU A 55 -5.47 7.12 -1.33
C LEU A 55 -6.79 7.04 -0.55
N VAL A 56 -7.25 5.83 -0.26
CA VAL A 56 -8.48 5.60 0.49
C VAL A 56 -8.20 5.60 1.98
N LYS A 57 -7.12 4.95 2.40
CA LYS A 57 -6.76 4.81 3.80
C LYS A 57 -5.27 4.60 3.95
N ALA A 58 -4.68 5.11 5.03
CA ALA A 58 -3.38 4.69 5.54
C ALA A 58 -3.58 4.13 6.95
N SER A 59 -3.11 2.91 7.20
CA SER A 59 -3.31 2.25 8.51
C SER A 59 -2.23 1.23 8.77
N ARG A 60 -1.91 0.96 10.04
CA ARG A 60 -1.07 -0.20 10.39
C ARG A 60 -1.88 -1.49 10.25
N VAL A 61 -1.26 -2.58 9.80
CA VAL A 61 -1.95 -3.88 9.58
C VAL A 61 -2.55 -4.43 10.88
N SER A 62 -1.91 -4.16 12.01
CA SER A 62 -2.37 -4.55 13.34
C SER A 62 -3.75 -3.97 13.67
N ASP A 63 -4.08 -2.81 13.12
CA ASP A 63 -5.39 -2.16 13.29
C ASP A 63 -6.48 -2.80 12.40
N LEU A 64 -6.08 -3.32 11.23
CA LEU A 64 -6.98 -3.97 10.27
C LEU A 64 -7.42 -5.36 10.75
N TRP A 65 -6.50 -6.12 11.35
CA TRP A 65 -6.78 -7.49 11.81
C TRP A 65 -7.50 -7.53 13.16
N LYS A 66 -7.36 -6.49 14.00
CA LYS A 66 -8.16 -6.34 15.23
C LYS A 66 -9.67 -6.29 14.96
N LYS A 67 -10.11 -5.83 13.79
CA LYS A 67 -11.53 -5.74 13.44
C LYS A 67 -12.20 -7.08 13.09
N LYS A 68 -11.43 -8.17 12.91
CA LYS A 68 -11.98 -9.48 12.53
C LYS A 68 -12.22 -10.43 13.72
N LEU A 69 -11.88 -10.01 14.94
CA LEU A 69 -11.95 -10.83 16.16
C LEU A 69 -13.10 -10.45 17.11
N LYS A 70 -14.17 -9.82 16.60
CA LYS A 70 -15.34 -9.49 17.42
C LYS A 70 -16.60 -10.15 16.88
#